data_AF-A0A853ADW4-F1
#
_entry.id   AF-A0A853ADW4-F1
#
_cell.length_a   1.000
_cell.length_b   1.000
_cell.length_c   1.000
_cell.angle_alpha   90.00
_cell.angle_beta   90.00
_cell.angle_gamma   90.00
#
_symmetry.space_group_name_H-M   'P 1'
#
loop_
_entity.id
_entity.type
_entity.pdbx_description
1 polymer ?
#
loop_
_entity_poly.entity_id
_entity_poly.type
_entity_poly.pdbx_seq_one_letter_code
_entity_poly.pdbx_strand_id
1 'polypeptide(L)'
;MDRPTPEPDPSTDAAENVRTHGVGGGTVVLSALPDRAVLISATPRPGYAARTWEHPGGWLRVESTAADRSSTLIATWHDGPTRVETHENQPRGGPPAARDLRHTPCPVGSSWLPAGRRRHSGQPARPGV
;
A
#
# COMPACT_ATOMS: atom_id res chain seq x y z
N MET A 1 0.29 33.44 -7.21
CA MET A 1 0.31 33.06 -5.78
C MET A 1 1.34 31.96 -5.64
N ASP A 2 2.53 32.34 -5.22
CA ASP A 2 3.66 31.44 -4.97
C ASP A 2 3.35 30.67 -3.69
N ARG A 3 3.30 29.33 -3.77
CA ARG A 3 3.11 28.49 -2.59
C ARG A 3 4.52 28.11 -2.15
N PRO A 4 5.03 28.61 -1.01
CA PRO A 4 6.35 28.21 -0.55
C PRO A 4 6.33 26.69 -0.31
N THR A 5 7.04 25.96 -1.15
CA THR A 5 7.38 24.57 -0.87
C THR A 5 8.49 24.64 0.17
N PRO A 6 8.31 24.14 1.41
CA PRO A 6 9.43 23.93 2.29
C PRO A 6 10.31 22.86 1.63
N GLU A 7 11.37 23.28 0.94
CA GLU A 7 12.46 22.39 0.57
C GLU A 7 13.23 22.09 1.86
N PRO A 8 13.24 20.84 2.34
CA PRO A 8 14.09 20.48 3.47
C PRO A 8 15.54 20.63 3.03
N ASP A 9 16.31 21.43 3.76
CA ASP A 9 17.73 21.63 3.51
C ASP A 9 18.46 20.30 3.79
N PRO A 10 19.20 19.72 2.82
CA PRO A 10 19.98 18.52 3.09
C PRO A 10 21.19 18.94 3.96
N SER A 11 21.00 18.95 5.27
CA SER A 11 22.11 19.07 6.21
C SER A 11 23.05 17.89 5.97
N THR A 12 24.31 18.17 5.67
CA THR A 12 25.38 17.20 5.36
C THR A 12 25.53 16.09 6.42
N ASP A 13 25.05 16.34 7.65
CA ASP A 13 24.97 15.39 8.77
C ASP A 13 23.95 14.26 8.55
N ALA A 14 22.87 14.50 7.80
CA ALA A 14 21.83 13.52 7.55
C ALA A 14 22.23 12.42 6.55
N ALA A 15 23.38 12.54 5.88
CA ALA A 15 23.85 11.52 4.95
C ALA A 15 24.24 10.21 5.69
N GLU A 16 24.58 10.29 6.96
CA GLU A 16 24.93 9.13 7.78
C GLU A 16 23.63 8.38 8.16
N ASN A 17 23.38 7.22 7.53
CA ASN A 17 22.20 6.35 7.74
C ASN A 17 20.88 6.80 7.07
N VAL A 18 20.96 7.24 5.81
CA VAL A 18 19.80 7.42 4.92
C VAL A 18 19.14 6.08 4.58
N ARG A 19 17.82 6.01 4.74
CA ARG A 19 16.99 4.83 4.46
C ARG A 19 15.81 5.19 3.57
N THR A 20 15.55 4.33 2.60
CA THR A 20 14.39 4.43 1.71
C THR A 20 13.34 3.42 2.15
N HIS A 21 12.13 3.89 2.43
CA HIS A 21 10.98 3.09 2.83
C HIS A 21 9.91 3.14 1.74
N GLY A 22 9.68 1.99 1.11
CA GLY A 22 8.54 1.80 0.21
C GLY A 22 7.28 1.53 1.02
N VAL A 23 6.28 2.38 0.88
CA VAL A 23 4.96 2.22 1.50
C VAL A 23 3.90 2.12 0.40
N GLY A 24 2.73 1.53 0.67
CA GLY A 24 1.67 1.41 -0.34
C GLY A 24 1.31 2.75 -0.99
N GLY A 25 1.38 3.84 -0.22
CA GLY A 25 1.13 5.21 -0.65
C GLY A 25 2.29 5.99 -1.29
N GLY A 26 3.50 5.42 -1.42
CA GLY A 26 4.64 6.15 -1.99
C GLY A 26 6.01 5.68 -1.54
N THR A 27 6.98 6.57 -1.62
CA THR A 27 8.36 6.34 -1.18
C THR A 27 8.76 7.44 -0.21
N VAL A 28 9.26 7.05 0.96
CA VAL A 28 9.74 7.98 1.99
C VAL A 28 11.22 7.73 2.20
N VAL A 29 12.02 8.78 2.06
CA VAL A 29 13.46 8.77 2.30
C VAL A 29 13.74 9.61 3.54
N LEU A 30 14.36 9.01 4.54
CA LEU A 30 14.72 9.68 5.78
C LEU A 30 16.10 9.24 6.26
N SER A 31 16.77 10.11 6.99
CA SER A 31 17.97 9.73 7.75
C SER A 31 17.58 9.32 9.16
N ALA A 32 18.08 8.18 9.61
CA ALA A 32 17.83 7.64 10.94
C ALA A 32 19.12 7.61 11.76
N LEU A 33 19.46 8.71 12.42
CA LEU A 33 20.58 8.79 13.36
C LEU A 33 20.19 8.13 14.70
N PRO A 34 21.14 7.80 15.60
CA PRO A 34 20.81 7.15 16.87
C PRO A 34 19.86 7.95 17.77
N ASP A 35 19.96 9.28 17.73
CA ASP A 35 19.23 10.22 18.59
C ASP A 35 18.28 11.15 17.80
N ARG A 36 18.13 10.94 16.48
CA ARG A 36 17.26 11.79 15.65
C ARG A 36 16.85 11.10 14.36
N ALA A 37 15.69 11.48 13.82
CA ALA A 37 15.35 11.23 12.42
C ALA A 37 15.12 12.55 11.66
N VAL A 38 15.53 12.58 10.39
CA VAL A 38 15.34 13.73 9.50
C VAL A 38 14.66 13.26 8.22
N LEU A 39 13.52 13.85 7.87
CA LEU A 39 12.87 13.58 6.59
C LEU A 39 13.64 14.27 5.47
N ILE A 40 14.09 13.49 4.49
CA ILE A 40 14.79 14.02 3.30
C ILE A 40 13.79 14.22 2.16
N SER A 41 12.95 13.21 1.91
CA SER A 41 11.93 13.27 0.87
C SER A 41 10.74 12.39 1.19
N ALA A 42 9.54 12.86 0.87
CA ALA A 42 8.33 12.05 0.83
C ALA A 42 7.72 12.20 -0.55
N THR A 43 7.91 11.19 -1.41
CA THR A 43 7.36 11.15 -2.76
C THR A 43 6.09 10.30 -2.74
N PRO A 44 4.88 10.90 -2.63
CA PRO A 44 3.65 10.15 -2.70
C PRO A 44 3.42 9.58 -4.11
N ARG A 45 2.74 8.44 -4.17
CA ARG A 45 2.22 7.93 -5.45
C ARG A 45 1.10 8.84 -5.97
N PRO A 46 0.84 8.83 -7.30
CA PRO A 46 -0.30 9.54 -7.86
C PRO A 46 -1.61 9.17 -7.14
N GLY A 47 -2.40 10.18 -6.78
CA GLY A 47 -3.65 10.00 -6.01
C GLY A 47 -3.45 9.87 -4.49
N TYR A 48 -2.22 9.91 -3.99
CA TYR A 48 -1.92 10.02 -2.56
C TYR A 48 -1.48 11.44 -2.21
N ALA A 49 -1.87 11.89 -1.02
CA ALA A 49 -1.36 13.09 -0.38
C ALA A 49 -0.41 12.70 0.75
N ALA A 50 0.79 13.28 0.74
CA ALA A 50 1.74 13.15 1.84
C ALA A 50 1.54 14.30 2.86
N ARG A 51 1.54 13.95 4.15
CA ARG A 51 1.54 14.89 5.28
C ARG A 51 2.63 14.49 6.25
N THR A 52 3.36 15.46 6.76
CA THR A 52 4.44 15.25 7.72
C THR A 52 4.12 15.98 9.00
N TRP A 53 4.37 15.33 10.13
CA TRP A 53 4.34 15.93 11.46
C TRP A 53 5.62 15.57 12.18
N GLU A 54 6.19 16.56 12.84
CA GLU A 54 7.41 16.43 13.63
C GLU A 54 7.13 16.97 15.01
N HIS A 55 7.71 16.34 16.02
CA HIS A 55 7.56 16.76 17.39
C HIS A 55 8.92 16.92 18.08
N PRO A 56 9.14 18.02 18.82
CA PRO A 56 10.41 18.25 19.52
C PRO A 56 10.69 17.19 20.59
N GLY A 57 9.65 16.49 21.06
CA GLY A 57 9.76 15.36 21.98
C GLY A 57 10.22 14.04 21.34
N GLY A 58 10.77 14.06 20.13
CA GLY A 58 11.57 12.95 19.61
C GLY A 58 10.84 11.94 18.73
N TRP A 59 9.99 12.43 17.82
CA TRP A 59 9.38 11.62 16.78
C TRP A 59 9.04 12.41 15.50
N LEU A 60 8.95 11.69 14.39
CA LEU A 60 8.58 12.17 13.05
C LEU A 60 7.58 11.20 12.44
N ARG A 61 6.44 11.71 11.93
CA ARG A 61 5.39 10.93 11.28
C ARG A 61 5.18 11.42 9.86
N VAL A 62 5.14 10.49 8.92
CA VAL A 62 4.76 10.74 7.52
C VAL A 62 3.52 9.91 7.21
N GLU A 63 2.42 10.55 6.83
CA GLU A 63 1.21 9.87 6.39
C GLU A 63 0.99 10.10 4.91
N SER A 64 0.77 9.02 4.18
CA SER A 64 0.38 8.99 2.78
C SER A 64 -1.06 8.49 2.70
N THR A 65 -2.00 9.35 2.37
CA THR A 65 -3.43 9.03 2.30
C THR A 65 -3.97 9.15 0.88
N ALA A 66 -4.77 8.19 0.47
CA ALA A 66 -5.62 8.20 -0.72
C ALA A 66 -7.07 7.90 -0.29
N ALA A 67 -8.01 7.92 -1.24
CA ALA A 67 -9.45 7.77 -0.96
C ALA A 67 -9.79 6.59 -0.02
N ASP A 68 -9.24 5.40 -0.30
CA ASP A 68 -9.58 4.17 0.45
C ASP A 68 -8.37 3.50 1.12
N ARG A 69 -7.19 4.15 1.08
CA ARG A 69 -5.93 3.57 1.56
C ARG A 69 -5.10 4.62 2.27
N SER A 70 -4.48 4.23 3.38
CA SER A 70 -3.46 5.07 4.01
C SER A 70 -2.28 4.26 4.49
N SER A 71 -1.09 4.84 4.36
CA SER A 71 0.16 4.30 4.89
C SER A 71 0.78 5.36 5.78
N THR A 72 1.20 4.99 6.98
CA THR A 72 1.83 5.88 7.96
C THR A 72 3.20 5.34 8.30
N LEU A 73 4.24 6.14 8.12
CA LEU A 73 5.58 5.88 8.63
C LEU A 73 5.79 6.72 9.89
N ILE A 74 6.33 6.12 10.95
CA ILE A 74 6.66 6.79 12.20
C ILE A 74 8.10 6.47 12.54
N ALA A 75 8.92 7.49 12.72
CA ALA A 75 10.26 7.39 13.27
C ALA A 75 10.26 7.95 14.70
N THR A 76 10.79 7.18 15.65
CA THR A 76 10.73 7.50 17.08
C THR A 76 12.11 7.29 17.70
N TRP A 77 12.60 8.26 18.48
CA TRP A 77 13.93 8.21 19.09
C TRP A 77 13.98 8.65 20.56
N HIS A 78 12.85 9.08 21.14
CA HIS A 78 12.81 9.48 22.55
C HIS A 78 12.88 8.30 23.55
N ASP A 79 12.53 7.09 23.12
CA ASP A 79 12.57 5.86 23.93
C ASP A 79 13.83 5.00 23.71
N GLY A 80 14.86 5.56 23.05
CA GLY A 80 16.11 4.86 22.76
C GLY A 80 16.51 4.96 21.28
N PRO A 81 17.25 3.98 20.73
CA PRO A 81 17.77 4.09 19.37
C PRO A 81 16.61 4.27 18.37
N THR A 82 16.80 5.15 17.39
CA THR A 82 15.77 5.47 16.39
C THR A 82 15.13 4.22 15.80
N ARG A 83 13.84 4.06 16.04
CA ARG A 83 12.99 3.02 15.46
C ARG A 83 12.15 3.63 14.36
N VAL A 84 12.05 2.92 13.24
CA VAL A 84 11.19 3.30 12.12
C VAL A 84 10.15 2.23 11.92
N GLU A 85 8.89 2.60 12.00
CA GLU A 85 7.74 1.72 11.87
C GLU A 85 6.87 2.17 10.71
N THR A 86 6.29 1.21 10.00
CA THR A 86 5.35 1.47 8.90
C THR A 86 4.03 0.76 9.22
N HIS A 87 2.96 1.53 9.18
CA HIS A 87 1.60 1.10 9.44
C HIS A 87 0.77 1.28 8.17
N GLU A 88 0.24 0.18 7.64
CA GLU A 88 -0.67 0.23 6.51
C GLU A 88 -2.11 0.03 6.99
N ASN A 89 -2.95 1.02 6.75
CA ASN A 89 -4.37 0.91 7.01
C ASN A 89 -5.02 0.18 5.82
N GLN A 90 -5.38 -1.07 6.05
CA GLN A 90 -6.15 -1.85 5.09
C GLN A 90 -7.61 -1.35 5.08
N PRO A 91 -8.27 -1.26 3.91
CA PRO A 91 -9.64 -0.81 3.85
C PRO A 91 -10.54 -1.74 4.68
N ARG A 92 -11.29 -1.17 5.62
CA ARG A 92 -12.41 -1.88 6.27
C ARG A 92 -13.52 -2.06 5.23
N GLY A 93 -13.52 -3.19 4.52
CA GLY A 93 -14.68 -3.63 3.74
C GLY A 93 -14.50 -3.91 2.25
N GLY A 94 -13.32 -4.35 1.79
CA GLY A 94 -13.20 -5.08 0.52
C GLY A 94 -13.12 -6.58 0.78
N PRO A 95 -13.65 -7.47 -0.09
CA PRO A 95 -13.25 -8.88 -0.04
C PRO A 95 -11.71 -8.94 -0.09
N PRO A 96 -11.05 -9.88 0.59
CA PRO A 96 -9.60 -9.99 0.51
C PRO A 96 -9.24 -10.09 -0.97
N ALA A 97 -8.63 -9.03 -1.52
CA ALA A 97 -8.07 -9.08 -2.86
C ALA A 97 -7.15 -10.30 -2.84
N ALA A 98 -7.56 -11.31 -3.61
CA ALA A 98 -7.11 -12.68 -3.54
C ALA A 98 -5.67 -12.77 -3.01
N ARG A 99 -5.53 -13.25 -1.76
CA ARG A 99 -4.30 -13.91 -1.35
C ARG A 99 -4.09 -15.02 -2.35
N ASP A 100 -3.24 -14.76 -3.32
CA ASP A 100 -2.41 -15.72 -4.02
C ASP A 100 -3.01 -17.14 -4.13
N LEU A 101 -4.01 -17.29 -5.01
CA LEU A 101 -4.28 -18.59 -5.64
C LEU A 101 -3.29 -18.86 -6.79
N ARG A 102 -2.09 -18.26 -6.79
CA ARG A 102 -1.02 -18.60 -7.76
C ARG A 102 -0.08 -19.68 -7.27
N HIS A 103 -0.32 -20.25 -6.09
CA HIS A 103 0.42 -21.41 -5.57
C HIS A 103 -0.45 -22.65 -5.34
N THR A 104 -1.52 -22.82 -6.13
CA THR A 104 -2.01 -24.19 -6.37
C THR A 104 -1.09 -24.79 -7.43
N PRO A 105 -0.21 -25.77 -7.12
CA PRO A 105 0.40 -26.55 -8.18
C PRO A 105 -0.74 -27.13 -9.01
N CYS A 106 -0.73 -26.87 -10.31
CA CYS A 106 -1.66 -27.50 -11.23
C CYS A 106 -1.70 -29.01 -10.94
N PRO A 107 -2.86 -29.63 -10.63
CA PRO A 107 -2.96 -31.06 -10.82
C PRO A 107 -2.84 -31.29 -12.32
N VAL A 108 -1.64 -31.68 -12.74
CA VAL A 108 -1.43 -32.32 -14.03
C VAL A 108 -2.39 -33.50 -14.11
N GLY A 109 -3.35 -33.42 -15.03
CA GLY A 109 -4.22 -34.53 -15.40
C GLY A 109 -5.47 -34.67 -14.54
N SER A 110 -6.58 -34.06 -14.98
CA SER A 110 -7.90 -34.67 -14.86
C SER A 110 -8.79 -34.16 -15.99
N SER A 111 -8.87 -35.03 -17.00
CA SER A 111 -9.76 -35.07 -18.15
C SER A 111 -11.16 -34.48 -17.90
N TRP A 112 -11.47 -33.35 -18.54
CA TRP A 112 -12.86 -32.98 -18.83
C TRP A 112 -13.26 -33.59 -20.17
N LEU A 113 -14.04 -34.68 -20.13
CA LEU A 113 -14.75 -35.19 -21.29
C LEU A 113 -15.94 -34.26 -21.61
N PRO A 114 -16.16 -33.87 -22.88
CA PRO A 114 -17.40 -33.23 -23.30
C PRO A 114 -18.42 -34.30 -23.72
N ALA A 115 -19.47 -34.50 -22.93
CA ALA A 115 -20.74 -35.09 -23.40
C ALA A 115 -21.80 -33.99 -23.30
N GLY A 116 -22.55 -33.61 -24.32
CA GLY A 116 -22.86 -34.24 -25.59
C GLY A 116 -24.22 -33.66 -25.98
N ARG A 117 -24.27 -32.98 -27.12
CA ARG A 117 -25.50 -32.50 -27.76
C ARG A 117 -26.55 -33.61 -27.82
N ARG A 118 -27.80 -33.32 -27.44
CA ARG A 118 -28.98 -33.89 -28.10
C ARG A 118 -29.99 -32.79 -28.40
N ARG A 119 -30.19 -32.55 -29.70
CA ARG A 119 -31.44 -32.00 -30.25
C ARG A 119 -32.30 -33.18 -30.66
N HIS A 120 -33.56 -33.23 -30.26
CA HIS A 120 -34.71 -33.78 -31.01
C HIS A 120 -35.97 -33.15 -30.37
N SER A 121 -36.61 -32.17 -31.00
CA SER A 121 -37.74 -32.33 -31.94
C SER A 121 -39.03 -32.80 -31.26
N GLY A 122 -40.07 -31.96 -31.25
CA GLY A 122 -41.45 -32.42 -30.97
C GLY A 122 -42.38 -31.37 -30.36
N GLN A 123 -42.87 -30.43 -31.18
CA GLN A 123 -44.15 -29.76 -30.94
C GLN A 123 -45.24 -30.55 -31.70
N PRO A 124 -46.42 -30.78 -31.11
CA PRO A 124 -47.66 -30.15 -31.60
C PRO A 124 -48.57 -29.68 -30.44
N ALA A 125 -49.07 -28.44 -30.45
CA ALA A 125 -50.39 -27.99 -30.93
C ALA A 125 -51.58 -28.20 -29.95
N ARG A 126 -51.99 -27.08 -29.29
CA ARG A 126 -53.35 -26.48 -29.02
C ARG A 126 -54.60 -27.38 -28.78
N PRO A 127 -55.79 -26.84 -28.40
CA PRO A 127 -56.20 -26.02 -27.25
C PRO A 127 -57.48 -26.58 -26.52
N GLY A 128 -57.88 -25.97 -25.40
CA GLY A 128 -59.30 -25.80 -25.01
C GLY A 128 -59.89 -26.70 -23.91
N VAL A 129 -60.31 -26.10 -22.79
CA VAL A 129 -61.70 -26.01 -22.29
C VAL A 129 -61.74 -25.02 -21.13
#